data_AF-A0A1F5AA47-F1
#
_entry.id   AF-A0A1F5AA47-F1
#
_cell.length_a   1.000
_cell.length_b   1.000
_cell.length_c   1.000
_cell.angle_alpha   90.00
_cell.angle_beta   90.00
_cell.angle_gamma   90.00
#
_symmetry.space_group_name_H-M   'P 1'
#
loop_
_entity.id
_entity.type
_entity.pdbx_description
1 polymer ?
#
loop_
_entity_poly.entity_id
_entity_poly.type
_entity_poly.pdbx_seq_one_letter_code
_entity_poly.pdbx_strand_id
1 'polypeptide(L)'
;MKKALIALLLVALAPPAVAAAQVQPPFDEFFLDKALRIDLYQTGDAKDESVTVHQVYEESIWPESKSGLLPPFEYGRYGLKLYDAASNQLLFARGFDTMFAEYKTTSPALAGTARVFQRSVRVPLPKRPVLFVIEKRDKRHLLQPLFSQILDPADYHIIREKPASGDWIYEAQLAGGSHEKVDFVFIAEGYAAEDKDKFKADVDRMAAYLFTVEPYKGMKDRFNVRAVFRASAERGMDEPRQRAYRKTVLNASFNAFDLDRYMLIEEDHRMHEIAGQVPYDAIIVLVNSQRYGGGSIGLDYCVTTVDHPSSPQVFVHELGHSFAYLADEYYQSEVSYNDFYPKGVEPLEANITALLDPANVKWKDLLSPGIDVPTEYGKDRIEALQAERGAGREARAKDVEAAKKKGAPDKEIEGIEKRYKASDAALAAKIESVRREYTALNDKVGVFEGAGYASKGLYRSQVYCIMIGNPKNEFCRVCRRAIALMIDFYSR
;
A
#
# COMPACT_ATOMS: atom_id res chain seq x y z
N MET A 1 68.94 -23.41 0.97
CA MET A 1 68.08 -23.57 -0.21
C MET A 1 66.79 -24.30 0.17
N LYS A 2 65.70 -23.58 0.42
CA LYS A 2 64.34 -24.14 0.44
C LYS A 2 63.43 -23.14 -0.28
N LYS A 3 62.90 -23.53 -1.43
CA LYS A 3 61.96 -22.75 -2.25
C LYS A 3 60.59 -22.85 -1.60
N ALA A 4 59.99 -21.73 -1.20
CA ALA A 4 58.60 -21.67 -0.80
C ALA A 4 57.74 -21.46 -2.06
N LEU A 5 56.86 -22.42 -2.34
CA LEU A 5 55.91 -22.41 -3.44
C LEU A 5 54.72 -21.53 -3.02
N ILE A 6 54.50 -20.40 -3.69
CA ILE A 6 53.28 -19.60 -3.53
C ILE A 6 52.23 -20.23 -4.45
N ALA A 7 51.25 -20.92 -3.87
CA ALA A 7 50.07 -21.40 -4.58
C ALA A 7 49.10 -20.24 -4.79
N LEU A 8 48.96 -19.80 -6.03
CA LEU A 8 47.95 -18.83 -6.44
C LEU A 8 46.58 -19.52 -6.41
N LEU A 9 45.73 -19.18 -5.43
CA LEU A 9 44.36 -19.66 -5.37
C LEU A 9 43.54 -18.92 -6.44
N LEU A 10 43.34 -19.54 -7.59
CA LEU A 10 42.39 -19.10 -8.61
C LEU A 10 40.97 -19.29 -8.06
N VAL A 11 40.37 -18.22 -7.56
CA VAL A 11 38.93 -18.18 -7.27
C VAL A 11 38.21 -18.19 -8.63
N ALA A 12 37.69 -19.35 -9.01
CA ALA A 12 36.80 -19.46 -10.15
C ALA A 12 35.52 -18.68 -9.82
N LEU A 13 35.32 -17.55 -10.51
CA LEU A 13 34.05 -16.83 -10.52
C LEU A 13 33.01 -17.74 -11.16
N ALA A 14 32.16 -18.36 -10.34
CA ALA A 14 30.99 -19.07 -10.82
C ALA A 14 30.08 -18.07 -11.55
N PRO A 15 29.54 -18.41 -12.73
CA PRO A 15 28.55 -17.58 -13.39
C PRO A 15 27.33 -17.37 -12.46
N PRO A 16 26.62 -16.24 -12.57
CA PRO A 16 25.43 -16.00 -11.76
C PRO A 16 24.45 -17.16 -11.98
N ALA A 17 24.04 -17.79 -10.87
CA ALA A 17 23.02 -18.82 -10.91
C ALA A 17 21.75 -18.19 -11.49
N VAL A 18 21.35 -18.64 -12.68
CA VAL A 18 20.00 -18.39 -13.18
C VAL A 18 19.07 -19.00 -12.13
N ALA A 19 18.32 -18.16 -11.41
CA ALA A 19 17.36 -18.63 -10.43
C ALA A 19 16.43 -19.63 -11.13
N ALA A 20 16.55 -20.92 -10.79
CA ALA A 20 15.62 -21.92 -11.27
C ALA A 20 14.22 -21.48 -10.84
N ALA A 21 13.25 -21.53 -11.76
CA ALA A 21 11.87 -21.23 -11.41
C ALA A 21 11.46 -22.09 -10.20
N GLN A 22 10.97 -21.44 -9.15
CA GLN A 22 10.58 -22.11 -7.92
C GLN A 22 9.45 -23.09 -8.24
N VAL A 23 9.69 -24.39 -8.01
CA VAL A 23 8.72 -25.44 -8.28
C VAL A 23 7.53 -25.23 -7.34
N GLN A 24 6.34 -25.04 -7.92
CA GLN A 24 5.10 -24.86 -7.17
C GLN A 24 4.69 -26.19 -6.52
N PRO A 25 4.36 -26.21 -5.22
CA PRO A 25 3.78 -27.37 -4.57
C PRO A 25 2.44 -27.75 -5.22
N PRO A 26 2.12 -29.04 -5.39
CA PRO A 26 0.82 -29.45 -5.90
C PRO A 26 -0.29 -29.22 -4.86
N PHE A 27 -1.21 -28.28 -5.12
CA PHE A 27 -2.27 -27.89 -4.18
C PHE A 27 -3.04 -29.09 -3.62
N ASP A 28 -3.59 -29.93 -4.51
CA ASP A 28 -4.45 -31.05 -4.12
C ASP A 28 -3.71 -32.16 -3.37
N GLU A 29 -2.37 -32.16 -3.32
CA GLU A 29 -1.64 -33.09 -2.47
C GLU A 29 -1.67 -32.63 -0.99
N PHE A 30 -1.52 -31.33 -0.77
CA PHE A 30 -1.27 -30.78 0.57
C PHE A 30 -2.48 -30.07 1.19
N PHE A 31 -3.41 -29.57 0.37
CA PHE A 31 -4.47 -28.67 0.81
C PHE A 31 -5.85 -29.15 0.37
N LEU A 32 -6.85 -28.77 1.16
CA LEU A 32 -8.26 -28.79 0.78
C LEU A 32 -8.64 -27.45 0.17
N ASP A 33 -9.65 -27.43 -0.68
CA ASP A 33 -10.19 -26.21 -1.28
C ASP A 33 -11.04 -25.39 -0.29
N LYS A 34 -10.37 -24.96 0.78
CA LYS A 34 -10.85 -24.20 1.93
C LYS A 34 -9.68 -23.37 2.43
N ALA A 35 -9.94 -22.38 3.27
CA ALA A 35 -8.88 -21.59 3.89
C ALA A 35 -8.95 -21.67 5.42
N LEU A 36 -7.82 -21.38 6.05
CA LEU A 36 -7.76 -20.98 7.44
C LEU A 36 -7.52 -19.47 7.50
N ARG A 37 -8.48 -18.72 8.07
CA ARG A 37 -8.25 -17.37 8.54
C ARG A 37 -7.67 -17.46 9.95
N ILE A 38 -6.51 -16.85 10.16
CA ILE A 38 -5.79 -16.87 11.42
C ILE A 38 -5.75 -15.43 11.92
N ASP A 39 -6.49 -15.18 12.99
CA ASP A 39 -6.54 -13.89 13.65
C ASP A 39 -5.41 -13.83 14.67
N LEU A 40 -4.64 -12.75 14.60
CA LEU A 40 -3.41 -12.50 15.34
C LEU A 40 -3.54 -11.19 16.12
N TYR A 41 -2.79 -11.09 17.21
CA TYR A 41 -2.42 -9.81 17.79
C TYR A 41 -0.93 -9.58 17.60
N GLN A 42 -0.57 -8.39 17.14
CA GLN A 42 0.80 -7.92 17.09
C GLN A 42 0.99 -6.80 18.11
N THR A 43 1.97 -6.96 18.99
CA THR A 43 2.18 -6.08 20.14
C THR A 43 3.61 -5.62 20.20
N GLY A 44 3.83 -4.35 20.53
CA GLY A 44 5.17 -3.83 20.76
C GLY A 44 5.27 -2.31 20.67
N ASP A 45 6.52 -1.85 20.64
CA ASP A 45 6.93 -0.46 20.45
C ASP A 45 8.01 -0.41 19.35
N ALA A 46 8.83 0.65 19.28
CA ALA A 46 9.91 0.75 18.29
C ALA A 46 10.99 -0.34 18.38
N LYS A 47 11.22 -0.92 19.56
CA LYS A 47 12.31 -1.86 19.85
C LYS A 47 11.80 -3.29 19.94
N ASP A 48 10.71 -3.48 20.67
CA ASP A 48 10.15 -4.80 20.97
C ASP A 48 8.95 -5.11 20.10
N GLU A 49 8.76 -6.40 19.81
CA GLU A 49 7.69 -6.86 18.95
C GLU A 49 7.41 -8.34 19.18
N SER A 50 6.15 -8.67 19.36
CA SER A 50 5.66 -10.04 19.50
C SER A 50 4.38 -10.25 18.70
N VAL A 51 4.19 -11.46 18.19
CA VAL A 51 2.96 -11.90 17.55
C VAL A 51 2.38 -13.08 18.32
N THR A 52 1.06 -13.08 18.51
CA THR A 52 0.31 -14.18 19.14
C THR A 52 -0.90 -14.54 18.30
N VAL A 53 -1.23 -15.83 18.22
CA VAL A 53 -2.49 -16.29 17.62
C VAL A 53 -3.63 -16.03 18.59
N HIS A 54 -4.69 -15.38 18.10
CA HIS A 54 -5.94 -15.17 18.83
C HIS A 54 -6.92 -16.32 18.56
N GLN A 55 -7.37 -16.47 17.31
CA GLN A 55 -8.37 -17.46 16.89
C GLN A 55 -8.09 -17.94 15.46
N VAL A 56 -8.57 -19.13 15.14
CA VAL A 56 -8.43 -19.74 13.80
C VAL A 56 -9.81 -20.15 13.32
N TYR A 57 -10.17 -19.73 12.11
CA TYR A 57 -11.44 -19.98 11.47
C TYR A 57 -11.25 -20.76 10.17
N GLU A 58 -12.10 -21.75 9.94
CA GLU A 58 -12.22 -22.40 8.64
C GLU A 58 -13.14 -21.57 7.75
N GLU A 59 -12.64 -21.17 6.58
CA GLU A 59 -13.44 -20.54 5.54
C GLU A 59 -13.79 -21.56 4.45
N SER A 60 -14.94 -21.35 3.80
CA SER A 60 -15.57 -22.34 2.92
C SER A 60 -14.82 -22.62 1.62
N ILE A 61 -13.87 -21.75 1.22
CA ILE A 61 -13.14 -21.83 -0.03
C ILE A 61 -11.76 -21.18 0.12
N TRP A 62 -10.77 -21.68 -0.61
CA TRP A 62 -9.50 -20.97 -0.84
C TRP A 62 -9.73 -19.94 -1.95
N PRO A 63 -9.62 -18.62 -1.70
CA PRO A 63 -10.03 -17.63 -2.69
C PRO A 63 -9.06 -17.52 -3.87
N GLU A 64 -7.77 -17.77 -3.66
CA GLU A 64 -6.75 -17.49 -4.67
C GLU A 64 -6.55 -18.65 -5.68
N SER A 65 -5.68 -18.47 -6.68
CA SER A 65 -5.26 -19.55 -7.58
C SER A 65 -4.62 -20.71 -6.81
N LYS A 66 -4.93 -21.94 -7.23
CA LYS A 66 -4.33 -23.18 -6.72
C LYS A 66 -2.91 -23.42 -7.25
N SER A 67 -2.46 -22.65 -8.24
CA SER A 67 -1.14 -22.80 -8.85
C SER A 67 -0.11 -21.78 -8.34
N GLY A 68 -0.56 -20.71 -7.67
CA GLY A 68 0.26 -19.60 -7.20
C GLY A 68 0.67 -19.70 -5.73
N LEU A 69 0.98 -20.89 -5.21
CA LEU A 69 1.27 -21.07 -3.77
C LEU A 69 2.55 -20.35 -3.32
N LEU A 70 3.51 -20.14 -4.22
CA LEU A 70 4.76 -19.43 -3.97
C LEU A 70 4.88 -18.25 -4.95
N PRO A 71 4.82 -16.99 -4.48
CA PRO A 71 4.84 -15.83 -5.36
C PRO A 71 6.24 -15.61 -5.96
N PRO A 72 6.34 -15.07 -7.19
CA PRO A 72 7.61 -14.76 -7.83
C PRO A 72 8.25 -13.46 -7.33
N PHE A 73 7.65 -12.81 -6.33
CA PHE A 73 8.08 -11.54 -5.75
C PHE A 73 8.12 -11.62 -4.23
N GLU A 74 8.96 -10.79 -3.64
CA GLU A 74 9.27 -10.76 -2.20
C GLU A 74 8.69 -9.50 -1.52
N TYR A 75 7.40 -9.24 -1.75
CA TYR A 75 6.73 -8.08 -1.15
C TYR A 75 6.43 -8.25 0.34
N GLY A 76 6.11 -7.14 1.01
CA GLY A 76 5.77 -7.09 2.44
C GLY A 76 6.97 -6.98 3.36
N ARG A 77 6.77 -6.28 4.48
CA ARG A 77 7.72 -6.23 5.61
C ARG A 77 7.74 -7.55 6.39
N TYR A 78 6.67 -8.33 6.28
CA TYR A 78 6.53 -9.64 6.89
C TYR A 78 6.35 -10.71 5.83
N GLY A 79 6.84 -11.90 6.13
CA GLY A 79 6.61 -13.12 5.37
C GLY A 79 5.78 -14.09 6.19
N LEU A 80 4.76 -14.66 5.56
CA LEU A 80 3.96 -15.76 6.07
C LEU A 80 4.35 -17.03 5.30
N LYS A 81 4.65 -18.13 6.01
CA LYS A 81 5.05 -19.40 5.39
C LYS A 81 4.38 -20.59 6.06
N LEU A 82 4.05 -21.61 5.26
CA LEU A 82 3.68 -22.95 5.74
C LEU A 82 4.71 -23.98 5.28
N TYR A 83 5.18 -24.78 6.22
CA TYR A 83 6.02 -25.94 5.94
C TYR A 83 5.28 -27.22 6.31
N ASP A 84 5.38 -28.26 5.47
CA ASP A 84 4.91 -29.60 5.84
C ASP A 84 5.64 -30.07 7.10
N ALA A 85 4.92 -30.41 8.17
CA ALA A 85 5.56 -30.78 9.42
C ALA A 85 6.34 -32.10 9.34
N ALA A 86 6.02 -32.97 8.37
CA ALA A 86 6.69 -34.26 8.21
C ALA A 86 7.99 -34.17 7.40
N SER A 87 8.02 -33.34 6.35
CA SER A 87 9.14 -33.26 5.40
C SER A 87 9.94 -31.96 5.46
N ASN A 88 9.47 -30.93 6.18
CA ASN A 88 9.98 -29.56 6.15
C ASN A 88 9.96 -28.90 4.76
N GLN A 89 9.16 -29.42 3.82
CA GLN A 89 8.97 -28.80 2.52
C GLN A 89 8.17 -27.50 2.66
N LEU A 90 8.62 -26.41 2.04
CA LEU A 90 7.84 -25.17 1.92
C LEU A 90 6.64 -25.41 1.01
N LEU A 91 5.44 -25.18 1.52
CA LEU A 91 4.18 -25.44 0.82
C LEU A 91 3.46 -24.17 0.36
N PHE A 92 3.64 -23.07 1.10
CA PHE A 92 2.93 -21.81 0.86
C PHE A 92 3.75 -20.64 1.39
N ALA A 93 3.71 -19.51 0.70
CA ALA A 93 4.32 -18.28 1.16
C ALA A 93 3.53 -17.04 0.70
N ARG A 94 3.36 -16.04 1.56
CA ARG A 94 2.80 -14.73 1.20
C ARG A 94 3.57 -13.62 1.90
N GLY A 95 3.79 -12.51 1.20
CA GLY A 95 4.17 -11.26 1.82
C GLY A 95 2.95 -10.60 2.44
N PHE A 96 3.12 -9.88 3.54
CA PHE A 96 2.09 -8.99 4.07
C PHE A 96 2.70 -7.80 4.80
N ASP A 97 1.90 -6.77 5.02
CA ASP A 97 2.25 -5.64 5.87
C ASP A 97 1.25 -5.48 7.02
N THR A 98 1.58 -4.60 7.96
CA THR A 98 0.78 -4.40 9.17
C THR A 98 0.75 -2.93 9.56
N MET A 99 -0.35 -2.52 10.16
CA MET A 99 -0.46 -1.21 10.81
C MET A 99 0.61 -1.04 11.91
N PHE A 100 1.00 -2.14 12.59
CA PHE A 100 2.08 -2.11 13.57
C PHE A 100 3.42 -1.67 12.95
N ALA A 101 3.76 -2.14 11.75
CA ALA A 101 5.03 -1.74 11.13
C ALA A 101 5.10 -0.24 10.82
N GLU A 102 3.98 0.39 10.50
CA GLU A 102 3.91 1.85 10.39
C GLU A 102 4.01 2.52 11.76
N TYR A 103 3.20 2.07 12.73
CA TYR A 103 3.21 2.57 14.10
C TYR A 103 4.61 2.56 14.72
N LYS A 104 5.37 1.50 14.48
CA LYS A 104 6.73 1.29 15.02
C LYS A 104 7.69 2.43 14.70
N THR A 105 7.45 3.16 13.61
CA THR A 105 8.29 4.28 13.15
C THR A 105 7.87 5.65 13.71
N THR A 106 6.75 5.70 14.43
CA THR A 106 6.16 6.94 14.98
C THR A 106 6.85 7.39 16.28
N SER A 107 6.76 8.68 16.59
CA SER A 107 7.34 9.24 17.83
C SER A 107 6.87 8.56 19.12
N PRO A 108 5.57 8.22 19.30
CA PRO A 108 5.12 7.46 20.48
C PRO A 108 5.80 6.09 20.63
N ALA A 109 5.94 5.33 19.55
CA ALA A 109 6.61 4.03 19.58
C ALA A 109 8.11 4.18 19.87
N LEU A 110 8.77 5.18 19.28
CA LEU A 110 10.18 5.51 19.55
C LEU A 110 10.42 5.91 21.01
N ALA A 111 9.42 6.50 21.65
CA ALA A 111 9.42 6.83 23.07
C ALA A 111 9.15 5.62 24.00
N GLY A 112 8.94 4.41 23.44
CA GLY A 112 8.67 3.19 24.21
C GLY A 112 7.20 2.98 24.56
N THR A 113 6.27 3.68 23.91
CA THR A 113 4.84 3.38 24.06
C THR A 113 4.54 2.07 23.32
N ALA A 114 4.16 1.03 24.06
CA ALA A 114 3.70 -0.21 23.47
C ALA A 114 2.20 -0.14 23.11
N ARG A 115 1.83 -0.70 21.96
CA ARG A 115 0.44 -0.88 21.52
C ARG A 115 0.20 -2.30 21.02
N VAL A 116 -1.08 -2.66 20.92
CA VAL A 116 -1.59 -3.92 20.37
C VAL A 116 -2.38 -3.59 19.11
N PHE A 117 -2.18 -4.36 18.04
CA PHE A 117 -2.90 -4.26 16.78
C PHE A 117 -3.49 -5.61 16.41
N GLN A 118 -4.71 -5.60 15.88
CA GLN A 118 -5.33 -6.76 15.27
C GLN A 118 -4.70 -7.02 13.89
N ARG A 119 -4.56 -8.29 13.53
CA ARG A 119 -4.17 -8.72 12.20
C ARG A 119 -4.77 -10.06 11.83
N SER A 120 -5.40 -10.18 10.68
CA SER A 120 -5.84 -11.45 10.10
C SER A 120 -4.94 -11.80 8.93
N VAL A 121 -4.57 -13.08 8.84
CA VAL A 121 -3.89 -13.65 7.68
C VAL A 121 -4.64 -14.88 7.20
N ARG A 122 -4.44 -15.25 5.95
CA ARG A 122 -5.11 -16.41 5.34
C ARG A 122 -4.09 -17.38 4.76
N VAL A 123 -4.36 -18.67 4.95
CA VAL A 123 -3.61 -19.76 4.32
C VAL A 123 -4.59 -20.82 3.77
N PRO A 124 -4.22 -21.60 2.75
CA PRO A 124 -5.02 -22.74 2.34
C PRO A 124 -5.10 -23.79 3.46
N LEU A 125 -6.25 -24.44 3.64
CA LEU A 125 -6.49 -25.43 4.69
C LEU A 125 -5.62 -26.68 4.44
N PRO A 126 -4.63 -26.99 5.28
CA PRO A 126 -3.78 -28.15 5.07
C PRO A 126 -4.50 -29.46 5.38
N LYS A 127 -4.12 -30.55 4.70
CA LYS A 127 -4.64 -31.91 4.95
C LYS A 127 -3.99 -32.60 6.14
N ARG A 128 -2.83 -32.11 6.57
CA ARG A 128 -1.98 -32.65 7.63
C ARG A 128 -1.32 -31.51 8.41
N PRO A 129 -0.74 -31.77 9.61
CA PRO A 129 -0.09 -30.72 10.37
C PRO A 129 1.00 -29.98 9.58
N VAL A 130 1.04 -28.67 9.74
CA VAL A 130 2.03 -27.78 9.12
C VAL A 130 2.68 -26.89 10.17
N LEU A 131 3.94 -26.51 9.97
CA LEU A 131 4.57 -25.44 10.71
C LEU A 131 4.19 -24.10 10.05
N PHE A 132 3.37 -23.33 10.76
CA PHE A 132 3.04 -21.95 10.43
C PHE A 132 4.14 -21.03 10.97
N VAL A 133 4.71 -20.20 10.10
CA VAL A 133 5.81 -19.30 10.42
C VAL A 133 5.48 -17.89 9.96
N ILE A 134 5.69 -16.92 10.84
CA ILE A 134 5.76 -15.51 10.50
C ILE A 134 7.20 -15.06 10.66
N GLU A 135 7.73 -14.43 9.63
CA GLU A 135 9.05 -13.82 9.58
C GLU A 135 8.89 -12.31 9.40
N LYS A 136 9.84 -11.55 9.94
CA LYS A 136 9.94 -10.11 9.70
C LYS A 136 11.24 -9.78 9.00
N ARG A 137 11.20 -8.78 8.14
CA ARG A 137 12.41 -8.28 7.50
C ARG A 137 13.23 -7.43 8.46
N ASP A 138 14.53 -7.67 8.48
CA ASP A 138 15.48 -6.79 9.15
C ASP A 138 15.77 -5.54 8.32
N LYS A 139 16.69 -4.70 8.80
CA LYS A 139 17.10 -3.47 8.12
C LYS A 139 17.78 -3.68 6.76
N ARG A 140 18.12 -4.91 6.39
CA ARG A 140 18.69 -5.29 5.09
C ARG A 140 17.68 -6.05 4.22
N HIS A 141 16.41 -6.02 4.62
CA HIS A 141 15.31 -6.76 4.02
C HIS A 141 15.46 -8.28 4.07
N LEU A 142 16.31 -8.83 4.95
CA LEU A 142 16.41 -10.27 5.15
C LEU A 142 15.34 -10.74 6.12
N LEU A 143 14.62 -11.80 5.76
CA LEU A 143 13.58 -12.39 6.60
C LEU A 143 14.21 -13.11 7.80
N GLN A 144 13.71 -12.79 8.99
CA GLN A 144 14.10 -13.39 10.27
C GLN A 144 12.86 -13.96 10.96
N PRO A 145 12.93 -15.15 11.58
CA PRO A 145 11.80 -15.71 12.33
C PRO A 145 11.29 -14.75 13.41
N LEU A 146 9.98 -14.55 13.45
CA LEU A 146 9.29 -13.76 14.47
C LEU A 146 8.38 -14.63 15.32
N PHE A 147 7.66 -15.56 14.69
CA PHE A 147 6.72 -16.46 15.35
C PHE A 147 6.64 -17.78 14.59
N SER A 148 6.42 -18.88 15.32
CA SER A 148 6.10 -20.15 14.70
C SER A 148 5.23 -21.02 15.60
N GLN A 149 4.30 -21.77 15.00
CA GLN A 149 3.44 -22.72 15.69
C GLN A 149 3.06 -23.87 14.76
N ILE A 150 2.86 -25.07 15.31
CA ILE A 150 2.23 -26.17 14.55
C ILE A 150 0.73 -25.91 14.46
N LEU A 151 0.20 -25.86 13.24
CA LEU A 151 -1.24 -25.90 12.97
C LEU A 151 -1.63 -27.32 12.59
N ASP A 152 -2.46 -27.95 13.43
CA ASP A 152 -3.08 -29.24 13.13
C ASP A 152 -4.49 -29.00 12.57
N PRO A 153 -4.79 -29.36 11.31
CA PRO A 153 -6.12 -29.19 10.75
C PRO A 153 -7.22 -30.00 11.46
N ALA A 154 -6.84 -31.00 12.28
CA ALA A 154 -7.75 -31.77 13.11
C ALA A 154 -8.06 -31.11 14.46
N ASP A 155 -7.44 -29.97 14.79
CA ASP A 155 -7.70 -29.26 16.05
C ASP A 155 -9.19 -28.85 16.15
N TYR A 156 -9.82 -29.25 17.25
CA TYR A 156 -11.23 -28.97 17.52
C TYR A 156 -11.48 -27.52 17.97
N HIS A 157 -10.42 -26.76 18.29
CA HIS A 157 -10.52 -25.32 18.56
C HIS A 157 -10.61 -24.47 17.28
N ILE A 158 -10.37 -25.05 16.10
CA ILE A 158 -10.64 -24.36 14.82
C ILE A 158 -12.15 -24.14 14.70
N ILE A 159 -12.54 -22.87 14.58
CA ILE A 159 -13.93 -22.43 14.49
C ILE A 159 -14.44 -22.72 13.08
N ARG A 160 -15.51 -23.51 12.98
CA ARG A 160 -16.10 -23.97 11.70
C ARG A 160 -17.51 -23.44 11.45
N GLU A 161 -17.84 -22.34 12.13
CA GLU A 161 -19.10 -21.64 11.94
C GLU A 161 -19.12 -20.97 10.56
N LYS A 162 -20.31 -20.84 9.97
CA LYS A 162 -20.43 -20.11 8.70
C LYS A 162 -20.26 -18.61 8.97
N PRO A 163 -19.48 -17.88 8.15
CA PRO A 163 -19.28 -16.44 8.34
C PRO A 163 -20.54 -15.62 8.04
N ALA A 164 -21.58 -16.22 7.44
CA ALA A 164 -22.82 -15.54 7.08
C ALA A 164 -23.53 -14.97 8.31
N SER A 165 -23.64 -13.63 8.36
CA SER A 165 -24.17 -12.88 9.51
C SER A 165 -25.49 -12.15 9.23
N GLY A 166 -26.12 -12.42 8.08
CA GLY A 166 -27.28 -11.66 7.61
C GLY A 166 -26.92 -10.35 6.87
N ASP A 167 -25.65 -10.16 6.55
CA ASP A 167 -25.20 -9.05 5.72
C ASP A 167 -25.71 -9.18 4.28
N TRP A 168 -25.89 -8.05 3.60
CA TRP A 168 -26.30 -8.07 2.21
C TRP A 168 -25.07 -8.19 1.30
N ILE A 169 -25.05 -9.23 0.46
CA ILE A 169 -24.01 -9.45 -0.54
C ILE A 169 -24.50 -8.93 -1.90
N TYR A 170 -23.63 -8.19 -2.58
CA TYR A 170 -23.85 -7.70 -3.94
C TYR A 170 -22.74 -8.17 -4.86
N GLU A 171 -23.11 -8.73 -6.01
CA GLU A 171 -22.16 -9.15 -7.05
C GLU A 171 -22.22 -8.14 -8.19
N ALA A 172 -21.30 -7.18 -8.18
CA ALA A 172 -21.27 -6.11 -9.18
C ALA A 172 -20.75 -6.61 -10.54
N GLN A 173 -19.78 -7.51 -10.52
CA GLN A 173 -19.24 -8.17 -11.71
C GLN A 173 -18.71 -9.55 -11.35
N LEU A 174 -19.05 -10.59 -12.11
CA LEU A 174 -18.42 -11.90 -12.03
C LEU A 174 -17.94 -12.32 -13.41
N ALA A 175 -16.62 -12.48 -13.57
CA ALA A 175 -15.99 -12.87 -14.83
C ALA A 175 -15.59 -14.35 -14.86
N GLY A 176 -15.61 -15.06 -13.72
CA GLY A 176 -15.33 -16.49 -13.65
C GLY A 176 -15.20 -17.03 -12.23
N GLY A 177 -14.69 -18.25 -12.08
CA GLY A 177 -14.41 -18.85 -10.77
C GLY A 177 -13.25 -18.15 -10.06
N SER A 178 -13.29 -18.15 -8.73
CA SER A 178 -12.32 -17.43 -7.87
C SER A 178 -10.87 -17.84 -8.09
N HIS A 179 -10.59 -19.11 -8.35
CA HIS A 179 -9.22 -19.56 -8.61
C HIS A 179 -8.61 -19.04 -9.93
N GLU A 180 -9.42 -18.45 -10.82
CA GLU A 180 -9.00 -17.99 -12.16
C GLU A 180 -9.17 -16.47 -12.34
N LYS A 181 -9.56 -15.75 -11.28
CA LYS A 181 -9.87 -14.33 -11.30
C LYS A 181 -9.30 -13.68 -10.05
N VAL A 182 -9.03 -12.38 -10.15
CA VAL A 182 -8.83 -11.54 -8.97
C VAL A 182 -10.20 -11.27 -8.36
N ASP A 183 -10.39 -11.61 -7.09
CA ASP A 183 -11.60 -11.30 -6.34
C ASP A 183 -11.40 -10.04 -5.49
N PHE A 184 -12.07 -8.94 -5.86
CA PHE A 184 -12.16 -7.74 -5.04
C PHE A 184 -13.47 -7.71 -4.27
N VAL A 185 -13.38 -7.41 -2.97
CA VAL A 185 -14.54 -7.21 -2.10
C VAL A 185 -14.60 -5.78 -1.59
N PHE A 186 -15.72 -5.12 -1.84
CA PHE A 186 -16.04 -3.81 -1.29
C PHE A 186 -16.79 -3.97 0.04
N ILE A 187 -16.41 -3.24 1.08
CA ILE A 187 -17.08 -3.27 2.39
C ILE A 187 -17.65 -1.89 2.71
N ALA A 188 -18.88 -1.87 3.20
CA ALA A 188 -19.55 -0.65 3.64
C ALA A 188 -19.07 -0.23 5.03
N GLU A 189 -18.60 1.03 5.15
CA GLU A 189 -18.31 1.67 6.43
C GLU A 189 -19.02 3.03 6.53
N GLY A 190 -19.69 3.27 7.66
CA GLY A 190 -20.45 4.50 7.86
C GLY A 190 -21.72 4.62 7.03
N TYR A 191 -22.23 3.52 6.47
CA TYR A 191 -23.53 3.48 5.80
C TYR A 191 -24.59 2.98 6.78
N ALA A 192 -25.62 3.79 7.06
CA ALA A 192 -26.76 3.36 7.86
C ALA A 192 -27.62 2.35 7.08
N ALA A 193 -28.53 1.65 7.75
CA ALA A 193 -29.33 0.57 7.14
C ALA A 193 -30.10 1.02 5.89
N GLU A 194 -30.61 2.25 5.89
CA GLU A 194 -31.30 2.86 4.76
C GLU A 194 -30.38 3.27 3.59
N ASP A 195 -29.06 3.29 3.78
CA ASP A 195 -28.08 3.70 2.77
C ASP A 195 -27.61 2.53 1.89
N LYS A 196 -28.23 1.36 1.98
CA LYS A 196 -27.87 0.17 1.19
C LYS A 196 -27.81 0.45 -0.31
N ASP A 197 -28.80 1.16 -0.84
CA ASP A 197 -28.86 1.49 -2.27
C ASP A 197 -27.81 2.55 -2.65
N LYS A 198 -27.45 3.45 -1.71
CA LYS A 198 -26.32 4.38 -1.89
C LYS A 198 -25.01 3.60 -1.97
N PHE A 199 -24.76 2.67 -1.04
CA PHE A 199 -23.56 1.84 -1.03
C PHE A 199 -23.41 1.09 -2.34
N LYS A 200 -24.49 0.47 -2.83
CA LYS A 200 -24.49 -0.18 -4.15
C LYS A 200 -24.04 0.79 -5.26
N ALA A 201 -24.62 1.99 -5.32
CA ALA A 201 -24.29 2.98 -6.33
C ALA A 201 -22.83 3.49 -6.20
N ASP A 202 -22.30 3.56 -4.99
CA ASP A 202 -20.91 3.91 -4.73
C ASP A 202 -19.95 2.80 -5.21
N VAL A 203 -20.27 1.53 -4.95
CA VAL A 203 -19.53 0.37 -5.49
C VAL A 203 -19.51 0.41 -7.02
N ASP A 204 -20.67 0.57 -7.65
CA ASP A 204 -20.79 0.63 -9.11
C ASP A 204 -19.94 1.78 -9.69
N ARG A 205 -19.97 2.96 -9.05
CA ARG A 205 -19.19 4.14 -9.47
C ARG A 205 -17.69 3.92 -9.33
N MET A 206 -17.24 3.40 -8.18
CA MET A 206 -15.80 3.17 -7.91
C MET A 206 -15.24 2.06 -8.80
N ALA A 207 -15.95 0.95 -8.96
CA ALA A 207 -15.55 -0.13 -9.85
C ALA A 207 -15.52 0.33 -11.32
N ALA A 208 -16.52 1.09 -11.77
CA ALA A 208 -16.52 1.64 -13.12
C ALA A 208 -15.30 2.56 -13.35
N TYR A 209 -14.95 3.39 -12.37
CA TYR A 209 -13.79 4.26 -12.44
C TYR A 209 -12.47 3.49 -12.50
N LEU A 210 -12.29 2.46 -11.64
CA LEU A 210 -11.11 1.60 -11.65
C LEU A 210 -10.84 1.03 -13.04
N PHE A 211 -11.88 0.52 -13.70
CA PHE A 211 -11.78 -0.05 -15.05
C PHE A 211 -11.62 0.99 -16.18
N THR A 212 -11.45 2.27 -15.85
CA THR A 212 -10.95 3.28 -16.81
C THR A 212 -9.42 3.41 -16.79
N VAL A 213 -8.76 2.88 -15.76
CA VAL A 213 -7.33 3.04 -15.51
C VAL A 213 -6.56 1.78 -15.94
N GLU A 214 -5.47 1.94 -16.69
CA GLU A 214 -4.60 0.81 -17.05
C GLU A 214 -3.71 0.37 -15.87
N PRO A 215 -3.48 -0.94 -15.67
CA PRO A 215 -3.85 -2.06 -16.54
C PRO A 215 -5.23 -2.66 -16.26
N TYR A 216 -5.95 -2.19 -15.23
CA TYR A 216 -7.28 -2.72 -14.86
C TYR A 216 -8.27 -2.66 -16.03
N LYS A 217 -8.24 -1.58 -16.81
CA LYS A 217 -9.04 -1.41 -18.02
C LYS A 217 -8.81 -2.52 -19.04
N GLY A 218 -7.55 -2.76 -19.44
CA GLY A 218 -7.20 -3.80 -20.40
C GLY A 218 -7.39 -5.23 -19.89
N MET A 219 -7.43 -5.42 -18.57
CA MET A 219 -7.55 -6.72 -17.90
C MET A 219 -8.87 -6.89 -17.16
N LYS A 220 -9.92 -6.13 -17.51
CA LYS A 220 -11.20 -6.09 -16.78
C LYS A 220 -11.86 -7.46 -16.61
N ASP A 221 -11.69 -8.36 -17.58
CA ASP A 221 -12.19 -9.73 -17.60
C ASP A 221 -11.47 -10.68 -16.62
N ARG A 222 -10.40 -10.20 -15.97
CA ARG A 222 -9.69 -10.92 -14.91
C ARG A 222 -10.29 -10.72 -13.53
N PHE A 223 -11.34 -9.92 -13.38
CA PHE A 223 -11.85 -9.51 -12.06
C PHE A 223 -13.27 -9.98 -11.79
N ASN A 224 -13.44 -10.52 -10.59
CA ASN A 224 -14.71 -10.54 -9.88
C ASN A 224 -14.75 -9.35 -8.92
N VAL A 225 -15.89 -8.67 -8.85
CA VAL A 225 -16.16 -7.57 -7.93
C VAL A 225 -17.42 -7.90 -7.15
N ARG A 226 -17.25 -8.08 -5.85
CA ARG A 226 -18.34 -8.27 -4.88
C ARG A 226 -18.35 -7.14 -3.87
N ALA A 227 -19.44 -7.02 -3.14
CA ALA A 227 -19.56 -6.11 -2.02
C ALA A 227 -20.35 -6.77 -0.88
N VAL A 228 -19.99 -6.41 0.35
CA VAL A 228 -20.67 -6.84 1.57
C VAL A 228 -21.12 -5.59 2.33
N PHE A 229 -22.42 -5.52 2.57
CA PHE A 229 -23.05 -4.43 3.31
C PHE A 229 -23.46 -4.91 4.70
N ARG A 230 -22.74 -4.45 5.70
CA ARG A 230 -23.13 -4.48 7.10
C ARG A 230 -23.47 -3.05 7.53
N ALA A 231 -24.69 -2.83 8.00
CA ALA A 231 -25.14 -1.49 8.36
C ALA A 231 -24.42 -0.95 9.60
N SER A 232 -23.94 0.28 9.53
CA SER A 232 -23.47 1.07 10.67
C SER A 232 -24.63 1.68 11.44
N ALA A 233 -24.44 1.89 12.74
CA ALA A 233 -25.44 2.55 13.57
C ALA A 233 -25.53 4.06 13.28
N GLU A 234 -24.41 4.67 12.89
CA GLU A 234 -24.33 6.07 12.46
C GLU A 234 -23.67 6.20 11.09
N ARG A 235 -23.95 7.32 10.42
CA ARG A 235 -23.29 7.69 9.17
C ARG A 235 -21.93 8.34 9.41
N GLY A 236 -21.00 8.15 8.48
CA GLY A 236 -19.68 8.80 8.49
C GLY A 236 -18.62 7.94 9.18
N MET A 237 -17.77 8.58 9.97
CA MET A 237 -16.63 7.95 10.65
C MET A 237 -16.16 8.85 11.80
N ASP A 238 -15.13 8.42 12.53
CA ASP A 238 -14.50 9.23 13.56
C ASP A 238 -13.61 10.35 12.98
N GLU A 239 -13.71 11.54 13.57
CA GLU A 239 -12.84 12.70 13.30
C GLU A 239 -12.27 13.27 14.62
N PRO A 240 -11.27 12.61 15.25
CA PRO A 240 -10.78 12.96 16.58
C PRO A 240 -10.32 14.41 16.75
N ARG A 241 -9.60 14.99 15.78
CA ARG A 241 -9.18 16.42 15.81
C ARG A 241 -10.36 17.39 15.82
N GLN A 242 -11.51 16.98 15.29
CA GLN A 242 -12.76 17.76 15.32
C GLN A 242 -13.67 17.38 16.50
N ARG A 243 -13.26 16.43 17.34
CA ARG A 243 -14.04 15.88 18.46
C ARG A 243 -15.40 15.30 18.03
N ALA A 244 -15.45 14.75 16.82
CA ALA A 244 -16.63 14.03 16.32
C ALA A 244 -16.34 12.53 16.34
N TYR A 245 -17.21 11.75 16.97
CA TYR A 245 -17.10 10.30 17.09
C TYR A 245 -18.43 9.67 16.69
N ARG A 246 -18.38 8.62 15.87
CA ARG A 246 -19.51 7.94 15.24
C ARG A 246 -19.43 6.46 15.50
N LYS A 247 -20.53 5.86 15.92
CA LYS A 247 -20.62 4.41 16.10
C LYS A 247 -20.84 3.72 14.74
N THR A 248 -19.74 3.29 14.13
CA THR A 248 -19.75 2.58 12.84
C THR A 248 -19.34 1.12 12.98
N VAL A 249 -19.40 0.34 11.89
CA VAL A 249 -19.13 -1.10 11.93
C VAL A 249 -17.64 -1.38 12.16
N LEU A 250 -16.78 -0.66 11.43
CA LEU A 250 -15.33 -0.89 11.42
C LEU A 250 -14.55 0.15 12.23
N ASN A 251 -15.22 1.15 12.83
CA ASN A 251 -14.57 2.22 13.57
C ASN A 251 -13.46 2.91 12.74
N ALA A 252 -13.71 3.14 11.44
CA ALA A 252 -12.75 3.90 10.64
C ALA A 252 -12.54 5.28 11.27
N SER A 253 -11.29 5.73 11.28
CA SER A 253 -10.92 6.99 11.94
C SER A 253 -9.92 7.76 11.11
N PHE A 254 -10.17 9.06 10.95
CA PHE A 254 -9.12 10.00 10.57
C PHE A 254 -8.09 10.14 11.69
N ASN A 255 -6.99 10.83 11.41
CA ASN A 255 -5.96 11.11 12.41
C ASN A 255 -5.15 9.88 12.82
N ALA A 256 -5.10 8.86 11.96
CA ALA A 256 -4.21 7.72 12.14
C ALA A 256 -2.76 8.21 12.31
N PHE A 257 -2.11 7.78 13.39
CA PHE A 257 -0.76 8.22 13.78
C PHE A 257 -0.57 9.75 13.84
N ASP A 258 -1.62 10.47 14.21
CA ASP A 258 -1.70 11.93 14.30
C ASP A 258 -1.63 12.69 12.96
N LEU A 259 -1.70 12.00 11.82
CA LEU A 259 -1.76 12.63 10.50
C LEU A 259 -3.20 13.01 10.14
N ASP A 260 -3.47 14.31 9.90
CA ASP A 260 -4.84 14.83 9.84
C ASP A 260 -5.78 14.05 8.88
N ARG A 261 -5.28 13.73 7.69
CA ARG A 261 -6.10 13.13 6.62
C ARG A 261 -5.87 11.64 6.42
N TYR A 262 -4.98 11.02 7.20
CA TYR A 262 -4.73 9.60 7.09
C TYR A 262 -5.83 8.83 7.83
N MET A 263 -6.50 7.96 7.08
CA MET A 263 -7.65 7.21 7.54
C MET A 263 -7.31 5.72 7.56
N LEU A 264 -7.46 5.07 8.71
CA LEU A 264 -7.23 3.64 8.88
C LEU A 264 -8.34 2.99 9.72
N ILE A 265 -8.33 1.65 9.76
CA ILE A 265 -9.29 0.79 10.45
C ILE A 265 -8.48 -0.16 11.34
N GLU A 266 -8.66 -0.06 12.66
CA GLU A 266 -7.97 -0.96 13.61
C GLU A 266 -8.76 -2.27 13.86
N GLU A 267 -10.04 -2.33 13.47
CA GLU A 267 -10.93 -3.50 13.59
C GLU A 267 -10.69 -4.54 12.48
N ASP A 268 -9.43 -4.92 12.28
CA ASP A 268 -8.98 -5.84 11.23
C ASP A 268 -9.69 -7.21 11.32
N HIS A 269 -9.82 -7.80 12.51
CA HIS A 269 -10.48 -9.11 12.67
C HIS A 269 -11.93 -9.07 12.18
N ARG A 270 -12.68 -8.01 12.52
CA ARG A 270 -14.06 -7.82 12.07
C ARG A 270 -14.13 -7.53 10.58
N MET A 271 -13.19 -6.75 10.04
CA MET A 271 -13.13 -6.47 8.61
C MET A 271 -12.94 -7.76 7.81
N HIS A 272 -12.01 -8.63 8.20
CA HIS A 272 -11.81 -9.92 7.54
C HIS A 272 -12.95 -10.92 7.80
N GLU A 273 -13.66 -10.82 8.93
CA GLU A 273 -14.92 -11.55 9.18
C GLU A 273 -16.01 -11.16 8.19
N ILE A 274 -16.24 -9.87 7.99
CA ILE A 274 -17.22 -9.36 7.01
C ILE A 274 -16.83 -9.81 5.60
N ALA A 275 -15.56 -9.62 5.24
CA ALA A 275 -15.02 -10.00 3.94
C ALA A 275 -15.14 -11.50 3.66
N GLY A 276 -14.90 -12.34 4.68
CA GLY A 276 -14.85 -13.82 4.58
C GLY A 276 -16.18 -14.48 4.20
N GLN A 277 -17.26 -13.71 4.07
CA GLN A 277 -18.53 -14.18 3.52
C GLN A 277 -18.48 -14.45 2.01
N VAL A 278 -17.47 -13.93 1.31
CA VAL A 278 -17.23 -14.16 -0.11
C VAL A 278 -15.74 -14.43 -0.38
N PRO A 279 -15.37 -15.07 -1.51
CA PRO A 279 -13.98 -15.12 -1.94
C PRO A 279 -13.42 -13.72 -2.15
N TYR A 280 -12.18 -13.46 -1.69
CA TYR A 280 -11.46 -12.21 -1.92
C TYR A 280 -9.94 -12.39 -1.87
N ASP A 281 -9.25 -11.63 -2.71
CA ASP A 281 -7.79 -11.40 -2.71
C ASP A 281 -7.43 -10.02 -2.14
N ALA A 282 -8.31 -9.02 -2.26
CA ALA A 282 -8.10 -7.68 -1.71
C ALA A 282 -9.40 -7.05 -1.20
N ILE A 283 -9.28 -6.27 -0.12
CA ILE A 283 -10.39 -5.59 0.54
C ILE A 283 -10.38 -4.08 0.20
N ILE A 284 -11.53 -3.56 -0.19
CA ILE A 284 -11.75 -2.13 -0.45
C ILE A 284 -12.85 -1.63 0.48
N VAL A 285 -12.52 -0.76 1.43
CA VAL A 285 -13.52 -0.17 2.34
C VAL A 285 -13.96 1.18 1.82
N LEU A 286 -15.26 1.34 1.61
CA LEU A 286 -15.87 2.61 1.23
C LEU A 286 -16.45 3.27 2.48
N VAL A 287 -16.07 4.52 2.71
CA VAL A 287 -16.55 5.31 3.86
C VAL A 287 -17.51 6.40 3.39
N ASN A 288 -18.74 6.37 3.90
CA ASN A 288 -19.81 7.31 3.55
C ASN A 288 -19.55 8.74 4.09
N SER A 289 -18.65 9.48 3.43
CA SER A 289 -18.26 10.85 3.82
C SER A 289 -17.86 11.70 2.59
N GLN A 290 -18.04 13.01 2.74
CA GLN A 290 -17.62 14.04 1.77
C GLN A 290 -16.20 14.57 2.03
N ARG A 291 -15.61 14.28 3.19
CA ARG A 291 -14.26 14.75 3.54
C ARG A 291 -13.24 14.04 2.66
N TYR A 292 -12.27 14.76 2.12
CA TYR A 292 -11.13 14.15 1.42
C TYR A 292 -10.32 13.30 2.38
N GLY A 293 -10.13 12.02 2.06
CA GLY A 293 -9.39 11.10 2.91
C GLY A 293 -9.28 9.70 2.32
N GLY A 294 -8.19 9.04 2.66
CA GLY A 294 -7.88 7.67 2.28
C GLY A 294 -6.74 7.13 3.11
N GLY A 295 -6.50 5.84 2.95
CA GLY A 295 -5.34 5.17 3.49
C GLY A 295 -5.36 3.71 3.10
N SER A 296 -4.28 3.03 3.42
CA SER A 296 -4.10 1.62 3.08
C SER A 296 -3.06 1.00 3.99
N ILE A 297 -3.20 -0.31 4.18
CA ILE A 297 -2.13 -1.19 4.64
C ILE A 297 -1.76 -2.08 3.46
N GLY A 298 -0.46 -2.14 3.14
CA GLY A 298 0.03 -2.89 1.99
C GLY A 298 -0.29 -4.38 2.07
N LEU A 299 -0.72 -4.98 0.96
CA LEU A 299 -1.11 -6.39 0.85
C LEU A 299 -2.26 -6.79 1.79
N ASP A 300 -3.20 -5.86 1.97
CA ASP A 300 -4.31 -6.05 2.91
C ASP A 300 -5.61 -5.34 2.50
N TYR A 301 -5.80 -4.09 2.92
CA TYR A 301 -6.97 -3.29 2.58
C TYR A 301 -6.57 -1.87 2.17
N CYS A 302 -7.41 -1.27 1.33
CA CYS A 302 -7.47 0.17 1.17
C CYS A 302 -8.81 0.72 1.68
N VAL A 303 -8.81 1.94 2.18
CA VAL A 303 -10.00 2.65 2.66
C VAL A 303 -10.06 4.03 2.02
N THR A 304 -11.25 4.46 1.58
CA THR A 304 -11.45 5.75 0.91
C THR A 304 -12.83 6.32 1.22
N THR A 305 -12.92 7.64 1.34
CA THR A 305 -14.23 8.31 1.33
C THR A 305 -14.84 8.29 -0.07
N VAL A 306 -16.16 8.45 -0.19
CA VAL A 306 -16.86 8.25 -1.48
C VAL A 306 -17.45 9.49 -2.13
N ASP A 307 -17.71 10.57 -1.38
CA ASP A 307 -18.47 11.74 -1.85
C ASP A 307 -17.58 12.99 -2.06
N HIS A 308 -16.25 12.85 -2.02
CA HIS A 308 -15.32 13.91 -2.43
C HIS A 308 -15.03 13.80 -3.94
N PRO A 309 -14.88 14.91 -4.70
CA PRO A 309 -14.58 14.86 -6.14
C PRO A 309 -13.33 14.05 -6.51
N SER A 310 -12.33 14.02 -5.63
CA SER A 310 -11.10 13.22 -5.80
C SER A 310 -11.20 11.79 -5.26
N SER A 311 -12.31 11.37 -4.65
CA SER A 311 -12.46 10.05 -4.05
C SER A 311 -12.13 8.89 -5.01
N PRO A 312 -12.57 8.90 -6.29
CA PRO A 312 -12.19 7.82 -7.21
C PRO A 312 -10.68 7.75 -7.49
N GLN A 313 -9.99 8.89 -7.49
CA GLN A 313 -8.53 8.95 -7.67
C GLN A 313 -7.79 8.45 -6.44
N VAL A 314 -8.25 8.86 -5.25
CA VAL A 314 -7.73 8.40 -3.97
C VAL A 314 -7.91 6.89 -3.87
N PHE A 315 -9.10 6.37 -4.15
CA PHE A 315 -9.35 4.93 -4.20
C PHE A 315 -8.30 4.17 -5.03
N VAL A 316 -8.08 4.58 -6.27
CA VAL A 316 -7.14 3.87 -7.16
C VAL A 316 -5.70 4.00 -6.67
N HIS A 317 -5.33 5.13 -6.06
CA HIS A 317 -4.03 5.32 -5.40
C HIS A 317 -3.85 4.35 -4.23
N GLU A 318 -4.80 4.31 -3.30
CA GLU A 318 -4.74 3.44 -2.12
C GLU A 318 -4.76 1.95 -2.50
N LEU A 319 -5.50 1.58 -3.55
CA LEU A 319 -5.47 0.22 -4.10
C LEU A 319 -4.08 -0.13 -4.67
N GLY A 320 -3.34 0.85 -5.18
CA GLY A 320 -1.95 0.65 -5.61
C GLY A 320 -1.04 0.15 -4.49
N HIS A 321 -1.22 0.69 -3.28
CA HIS A 321 -0.53 0.22 -2.08
C HIS A 321 -1.04 -1.16 -1.63
N SER A 322 -2.36 -1.28 -1.42
CA SER A 322 -2.94 -2.47 -0.79
C SER A 322 -2.91 -3.71 -1.69
N PHE A 323 -3.06 -3.57 -3.01
CA PHE A 323 -3.05 -4.70 -3.94
C PHE A 323 -1.68 -4.95 -4.58
N ALA A 324 -0.96 -3.89 -4.97
CA ALA A 324 0.27 -4.01 -5.77
C ALA A 324 1.56 -3.66 -5.02
N TYR A 325 1.48 -3.37 -3.72
CA TYR A 325 2.61 -3.01 -2.87
C TYR A 325 3.50 -1.93 -3.51
N LEU A 326 2.84 -0.95 -4.14
CA LEU A 326 3.51 0.21 -4.70
C LEU A 326 3.87 1.17 -3.57
N ALA A 327 5.03 1.79 -3.65
CA ALA A 327 5.40 2.89 -2.78
C ALA A 327 4.76 4.20 -3.26
N ASP A 328 4.66 5.15 -2.34
CA ASP A 328 4.45 6.54 -2.73
C ASP A 328 5.65 7.08 -3.52
N GLU A 329 5.34 7.77 -4.62
CA GLU A 329 6.32 8.44 -5.47
C GLU A 329 6.46 9.92 -5.14
N TYR A 330 5.61 10.48 -4.26
CA TYR A 330 5.78 11.84 -3.75
C TYR A 330 6.86 11.93 -2.66
N TYR A 331 7.45 13.12 -2.53
CA TYR A 331 8.61 13.36 -1.65
C TYR A 331 8.54 14.65 -0.81
N GLN A 332 7.45 15.42 -0.90
CA GLN A 332 7.26 16.69 -0.18
C GLN A 332 6.05 16.68 0.76
N SER A 333 5.49 15.51 1.06
CA SER A 333 4.33 15.39 1.93
C SER A 333 4.74 15.29 3.40
N GLU A 334 3.86 15.76 4.28
CA GLU A 334 3.97 15.48 5.71
C GLU A 334 3.79 13.98 5.95
N VAL A 335 4.72 13.38 6.71
CA VAL A 335 4.66 11.98 7.14
C VAL A 335 4.94 11.90 8.63
N SER A 336 4.35 10.92 9.30
CA SER A 336 4.60 10.63 10.72
C SER A 336 5.76 9.64 10.93
N TYR A 337 6.30 9.10 9.83
CA TYR A 337 7.33 8.08 9.82
C TYR A 337 8.73 8.67 9.86
N ASN A 338 9.59 8.12 10.70
CA ASN A 338 11.03 8.42 10.69
C ASN A 338 11.79 7.30 9.99
N ASP A 339 12.65 7.63 9.01
CA ASP A 339 13.52 6.70 8.27
C ASP A 339 12.78 5.49 7.66
N PHE A 340 11.58 5.71 7.09
CA PHE A 340 10.74 4.65 6.49
C PHE A 340 11.49 3.82 5.43
N TYR A 341 12.34 4.47 4.64
CA TYR A 341 13.30 3.82 3.76
C TYR A 341 14.73 4.04 4.29
N PRO A 342 15.37 3.01 4.88
CA PRO A 342 16.74 3.12 5.38
C PRO A 342 17.72 3.47 4.26
N LYS A 343 18.64 4.40 4.54
CA LYS A 343 19.71 4.77 3.59
C LYS A 343 20.61 3.57 3.27
N GLY A 344 20.96 3.42 1.99
CA GLY A 344 21.87 2.37 1.53
C GLY A 344 21.22 0.99 1.38
N VAL A 345 19.89 0.93 1.44
CA VAL A 345 19.10 -0.30 1.27
C VAL A 345 18.14 -0.09 0.11
N GLU A 346 18.09 -1.06 -0.80
CA GLU A 346 17.18 -1.02 -1.94
C GLU A 346 15.76 -1.32 -1.46
N PRO A 347 14.76 -0.45 -1.72
CA PRO A 347 13.37 -0.71 -1.32
C PRO A 347 12.84 -2.02 -1.91
N LEU A 348 11.75 -2.56 -1.37
CA LEU A 348 11.13 -3.78 -1.92
C LEU A 348 10.16 -3.46 -3.06
N GLU A 349 9.51 -2.32 -2.97
CA GLU A 349 8.47 -1.84 -3.87
C GLU A 349 9.04 -1.63 -5.27
N ALA A 350 8.28 -2.03 -6.29
CA ALA A 350 8.79 -2.07 -7.66
C ALA A 350 9.02 -0.68 -8.29
N ASN A 351 8.32 0.35 -7.81
CA ASN A 351 8.22 1.66 -8.46
C ASN A 351 9.17 2.74 -7.91
N ILE A 352 9.96 2.42 -6.88
CA ILE A 352 11.02 3.28 -6.36
C ILE A 352 12.33 2.54 -6.22
N THR A 353 13.45 3.26 -6.26
CA THR A 353 14.80 2.69 -6.12
C THR A 353 15.70 3.60 -5.29
N ALA A 354 16.63 3.01 -4.53
CA ALA A 354 17.72 3.75 -3.89
C ALA A 354 18.93 3.92 -4.84
N LEU A 355 18.83 3.39 -6.06
CA LEU A 355 19.83 3.47 -7.13
C LEU A 355 21.22 2.99 -6.68
N LEU A 356 21.27 1.94 -5.86
CA LEU A 356 22.52 1.39 -5.34
C LEU A 356 23.41 0.78 -6.44
N ASP A 357 22.80 0.33 -7.54
CA ASP A 357 23.48 -0.12 -8.76
C ASP A 357 22.87 0.59 -9.99
N PRO A 358 23.43 1.76 -10.40
CA PRO A 358 22.94 2.51 -11.55
C PRO A 358 22.94 1.72 -12.86
N ALA A 359 23.82 0.72 -12.99
CA ALA A 359 23.88 -0.11 -14.19
C ALA A 359 22.73 -1.12 -14.27
N ASN A 360 22.08 -1.43 -13.13
CA ASN A 360 21.02 -2.44 -13.00
C ASN A 360 19.82 -1.93 -12.19
N VAL A 361 19.33 -0.73 -12.52
CA VAL A 361 18.09 -0.20 -11.94
C VAL A 361 16.91 -1.16 -12.14
N LYS A 362 15.98 -1.21 -11.17
CA LYS A 362 14.83 -2.16 -11.13
C LYS A 362 14.02 -2.28 -12.42
N TRP A 363 13.87 -1.18 -13.17
CA TRP A 363 13.13 -1.13 -14.42
C TRP A 363 14.02 -0.84 -15.63
N LYS A 364 15.26 -1.33 -15.60
CA LYS A 364 16.26 -1.14 -16.68
C LYS A 364 15.70 -1.47 -18.06
N ASP A 365 14.93 -2.53 -18.18
CA ASP A 365 14.30 -2.99 -19.43
C ASP A 365 13.20 -2.05 -19.95
N LEU A 366 12.67 -1.16 -19.10
CA LEU A 366 11.66 -0.16 -19.46
C LEU A 366 12.24 1.23 -19.71
N LEU A 367 13.53 1.46 -19.45
CA LEU A 367 14.16 2.76 -19.64
C LEU A 367 13.98 3.25 -21.08
N SER A 368 13.65 4.53 -21.22
CA SER A 368 13.55 5.15 -22.54
C SER A 368 14.94 5.22 -23.21
N PRO A 369 15.04 4.95 -24.52
CA PRO A 369 16.33 5.01 -25.21
C PRO A 369 17.00 6.38 -25.04
N GLY A 370 18.28 6.36 -24.65
CA GLY A 370 19.10 7.57 -24.48
C GLY A 370 18.81 8.40 -23.24
N ILE A 371 18.05 7.87 -22.27
CA ILE A 371 17.81 8.58 -21.01
C ILE A 371 19.01 8.48 -20.06
N ASP A 372 19.36 9.59 -19.41
CA ASP A 372 20.40 9.61 -18.39
C ASP A 372 19.92 8.94 -17.09
N VAL A 373 20.85 8.33 -16.36
CA VAL A 373 20.62 7.71 -15.05
C VAL A 373 21.64 8.29 -14.05
N PRO A 374 21.22 9.10 -13.06
CA PRO A 374 19.86 9.61 -12.85
C PRO A 374 19.41 10.62 -13.93
N THR A 375 18.10 10.80 -14.07
CA THR A 375 17.50 11.69 -15.07
C THR A 375 17.28 13.10 -14.51
N GLU A 376 17.95 14.10 -15.07
CA GLU A 376 17.73 15.51 -14.75
C GLU A 376 16.36 15.98 -15.28
N TYR A 377 15.60 16.69 -14.46
CA TYR A 377 14.25 17.16 -14.82
C TYR A 377 13.90 18.55 -14.26
N GLY A 378 14.91 19.34 -13.90
CA GLY A 378 14.78 20.68 -13.35
C GLY A 378 14.39 20.72 -11.88
N LYS A 379 14.52 19.60 -11.15
CA LYS A 379 14.08 19.45 -9.76
C LYS A 379 14.62 20.55 -8.86
N ASP A 380 15.95 20.69 -8.80
CA ASP A 380 16.60 21.61 -7.87
C ASP A 380 16.24 23.08 -8.18
N ARG A 381 16.06 23.42 -9.46
CA ARG A 381 15.57 24.75 -9.88
C ARG A 381 14.12 24.99 -9.47
N ILE A 382 13.26 23.99 -9.61
CA ILE A 382 11.85 24.06 -9.19
C ILE A 382 11.77 24.19 -7.66
N GLU A 383 12.53 23.40 -6.92
CA GLU A 383 12.56 23.44 -5.45
C GLU A 383 13.05 24.79 -4.93
N ALA A 384 14.10 25.37 -5.53
CA ALA A 384 14.58 26.69 -5.15
C ALA A 384 13.49 27.77 -5.34
N LEU A 385 12.77 27.74 -6.47
CA LEU A 385 11.66 28.67 -6.73
C LEU A 385 10.45 28.42 -5.82
N GLN A 386 10.16 27.15 -5.48
CA GLN A 386 9.11 26.79 -4.53
C GLN A 386 9.45 27.28 -3.12
N ALA A 387 10.70 27.17 -2.68
CA ALA A 387 11.17 27.69 -1.41
C ALA A 387 11.04 29.22 -1.34
N GLU A 388 11.43 29.94 -2.41
CA GLU A 388 11.22 31.39 -2.52
C GLU A 388 9.74 31.76 -2.42
N ARG A 389 8.87 30.99 -3.11
CA ARG A 389 7.41 31.18 -3.06
C ARG A 389 6.84 30.91 -1.66
N GLY A 390 7.34 29.90 -0.95
CA GLY A 390 6.99 29.61 0.43
C GLY A 390 7.34 30.75 1.37
N ALA A 391 8.60 31.21 1.33
CA ALA A 391 9.06 32.36 2.11
C ALA A 391 8.25 33.63 1.82
N GLY A 392 7.87 33.86 0.56
CA GLY A 392 6.99 34.97 0.16
C GLY A 392 5.59 34.89 0.79
N ARG A 393 5.02 33.68 0.94
CA ARG A 393 3.71 33.49 1.59
C ARG A 393 3.78 33.71 3.09
N GLU A 394 4.86 33.28 3.74
CA GLU A 394 5.09 33.55 5.17
C GLU A 394 5.29 35.05 5.41
N ALA A 395 6.07 35.72 4.57
CA ALA A 395 6.26 37.17 4.64
C ALA A 395 4.95 37.92 4.43
N ARG A 396 4.11 37.49 3.47
CA ARG A 396 2.75 38.02 3.29
C ARG A 396 1.92 37.91 4.57
N ALA A 397 1.90 36.74 5.19
CA ALA A 397 1.12 36.51 6.41
C ALA A 397 1.58 37.46 7.54
N LYS A 398 2.90 37.61 7.73
CA LYS A 398 3.47 38.52 8.74
C LYS A 398 3.15 39.99 8.44
N ASP A 399 3.29 40.43 7.19
CA ASP A 399 3.03 41.82 6.80
C ASP A 399 1.55 42.18 6.96
N VAL A 400 0.65 41.29 6.55
CA VAL A 400 -0.81 41.47 6.71
C VAL A 400 -1.19 41.49 8.19
N GLU A 401 -0.63 40.61 9.01
CA GLU A 401 -0.85 40.61 10.45
C GLU A 401 -0.33 41.90 11.11
N ALA A 402 0.86 42.36 10.73
CA ALA A 402 1.46 43.59 11.23
C ALA A 402 0.65 44.84 10.83
N ALA A 403 0.14 44.89 9.60
CA ALA A 403 -0.73 45.96 9.12
C ALA A 403 -2.06 45.99 9.90
N LYS A 404 -2.69 44.81 10.10
CA LYS A 404 -3.90 44.68 10.92
C LYS A 404 -3.68 45.13 12.37
N LYS A 405 -2.56 44.74 12.99
CA LYS A 405 -2.19 45.16 14.35
C LYS A 405 -1.98 46.67 14.50
N LYS A 406 -1.58 47.35 13.42
CA LYS A 406 -1.39 48.82 13.38
C LYS A 406 -2.67 49.59 13.04
N GLY A 407 -3.79 48.92 12.81
CA GLY A 407 -5.03 49.58 12.38
C GLY A 407 -4.92 50.18 10.97
N ALA A 408 -4.10 49.58 10.10
CA ALA A 408 -3.95 50.03 8.72
C ALA A 408 -5.30 49.96 7.98
N PRO A 409 -5.64 50.96 7.15
CA PRO A 409 -6.88 50.95 6.37
C PRO A 409 -6.89 49.80 5.36
N ASP A 410 -8.06 49.30 5.00
CA ASP A 410 -8.23 48.14 4.10
C ASP A 410 -7.44 48.28 2.79
N LYS A 411 -7.38 49.49 2.23
CA LYS A 411 -6.63 49.78 1.00
C LYS A 411 -5.13 49.49 1.11
N GLU A 412 -4.54 49.66 2.28
CA GLU A 412 -3.14 49.33 2.54
C GLU A 412 -2.93 47.81 2.60
N ILE A 413 -3.82 47.10 3.29
CA ILE A 413 -3.83 45.63 3.36
C ILE A 413 -4.01 45.02 1.96
N GLU A 414 -4.94 45.55 1.17
CA GLU A 414 -5.14 45.16 -0.23
C GLU A 414 -3.88 45.42 -1.09
N GLY A 415 -3.16 46.51 -0.83
CA GLY A 415 -1.89 46.82 -1.48
C GLY A 415 -0.82 45.77 -1.19
N ILE A 416 -0.70 45.34 0.07
CA ILE A 416 0.20 44.26 0.50
C ILE A 416 -0.18 42.96 -0.19
N GLU A 417 -1.45 42.56 -0.11
CA GLU A 417 -1.97 41.34 -0.75
C GLU A 417 -1.70 41.33 -2.26
N LYS A 418 -1.95 42.45 -2.95
CA LYS A 418 -1.72 42.58 -4.40
C LYS A 418 -0.23 42.44 -4.75
N ARG A 419 0.67 43.03 -3.96
CA ARG A 419 2.13 42.92 -4.17
C ARG A 419 2.58 41.47 -4.08
N TYR A 420 2.20 40.78 -3.02
CA TYR A 420 2.56 39.37 -2.82
C TYR A 420 1.91 38.46 -3.85
N LYS A 421 0.67 38.73 -4.26
CA LYS A 421 0.00 37.99 -5.34
C LYS A 421 0.74 38.13 -6.67
N ALA A 422 1.24 39.32 -7.02
CA ALA A 422 2.02 39.53 -8.23
C ALA A 422 3.37 38.79 -8.19
N SER A 423 4.06 38.81 -7.05
CA SER A 423 5.31 38.06 -6.85
C SER A 423 5.08 36.55 -6.91
N ASP A 424 4.04 36.03 -6.26
CA ASP A 424 3.66 34.61 -6.30
C ASP A 424 3.34 34.16 -7.73
N ALA A 425 2.61 34.97 -8.50
CA ALA A 425 2.30 34.70 -9.91
C ALA A 425 3.57 34.69 -10.79
N ALA A 426 4.52 35.61 -10.57
CA ALA A 426 5.79 35.63 -11.29
C ALA A 426 6.64 34.38 -10.99
N LEU A 427 6.71 33.95 -9.73
CA LEU A 427 7.40 32.72 -9.34
C LEU A 427 6.72 31.48 -9.91
N ALA A 428 5.38 31.43 -9.91
CA ALA A 428 4.63 30.35 -10.55
C ALA A 428 4.93 30.26 -12.05
N ALA A 429 5.01 31.40 -12.76
CA ALA A 429 5.37 31.43 -14.18
C ALA A 429 6.81 30.96 -14.44
N LYS A 430 7.76 31.27 -13.54
CA LYS A 430 9.13 30.74 -13.61
C LYS A 430 9.17 29.23 -13.41
N ILE A 431 8.45 28.69 -12.42
CA ILE A 431 8.34 27.25 -12.20
C ILE A 431 7.80 26.55 -13.45
N GLU A 432 6.76 27.12 -14.06
CA GLU A 432 6.19 26.58 -15.29
C GLU A 432 7.13 26.71 -16.49
N SER A 433 7.97 27.74 -16.54
CA SER A 433 9.06 27.84 -17.52
C SER A 433 10.03 26.67 -17.37
N VAL A 434 10.50 26.37 -16.14
CA VAL A 434 11.41 25.25 -15.90
C VAL A 434 10.74 23.94 -16.31
N ARG A 435 9.48 23.70 -15.91
CA ARG A 435 8.75 22.48 -16.32
C ARG A 435 8.65 22.33 -17.84
N ARG A 436 8.43 23.44 -18.56
CA ARG A 436 8.37 23.44 -20.02
C ARG A 436 9.66 22.98 -20.69
N GLU A 437 10.83 23.34 -20.12
CA GLU A 437 12.14 22.88 -20.60
C GLU A 437 12.24 21.34 -20.60
N TYR A 438 11.56 20.66 -19.68
CA TYR A 438 11.61 19.20 -19.50
C TYR A 438 10.36 18.46 -19.96
N THR A 439 9.45 19.11 -20.69
CA THR A 439 8.19 18.50 -21.16
C THR A 439 8.37 17.23 -21.99
N ALA A 440 9.49 17.11 -22.71
CA ALA A 440 9.85 15.91 -23.48
C ALA A 440 10.03 14.65 -22.61
N LEU A 441 10.24 14.81 -21.30
CA LEU A 441 10.40 13.72 -20.33
C LEU A 441 9.07 13.23 -19.75
N ASN A 442 7.96 13.94 -19.94
CA ASN A 442 6.68 13.65 -19.28
C ASN A 442 6.18 12.21 -19.52
N ASP A 443 6.42 11.66 -20.70
CA ASP A 443 6.00 10.31 -21.10
C ASP A 443 7.17 9.32 -21.17
N LYS A 444 8.36 9.71 -20.70
CA LYS A 444 9.57 8.89 -20.69
C LYS A 444 9.71 8.15 -19.36
N VAL A 445 10.20 6.92 -19.44
CA VAL A 445 10.64 6.14 -18.28
C VAL A 445 12.11 6.40 -18.06
N GLY A 446 12.44 6.96 -16.90
CA GLY A 446 13.79 7.35 -16.48
C GLY A 446 14.03 7.00 -15.02
N VAL A 447 14.91 7.75 -14.36
CA VAL A 447 15.28 7.59 -12.95
C VAL A 447 15.29 8.97 -12.31
N PHE A 448 14.10 9.44 -11.91
CA PHE A 448 13.87 10.81 -11.44
C PHE A 448 14.01 10.89 -9.92
N GLU A 449 14.94 11.71 -9.42
CA GLU A 449 15.17 11.85 -7.98
C GLU A 449 13.94 12.42 -7.24
N GLY A 450 13.70 11.98 -6.02
CA GLY A 450 12.55 12.33 -5.19
C GLY A 450 11.48 11.25 -5.26
N ALA A 451 11.37 10.43 -4.22
CA ALA A 451 10.34 9.41 -4.08
C ALA A 451 10.25 8.94 -2.63
N GLY A 452 9.22 8.20 -2.24
CA GLY A 452 9.13 7.56 -0.94
C GLY A 452 9.35 8.52 0.23
N TYR A 453 8.76 9.72 0.16
CA TYR A 453 8.90 10.78 1.17
C TYR A 453 10.32 11.36 1.33
N ALA A 454 11.28 10.97 0.48
CA ALA A 454 12.65 11.47 0.50
C ALA A 454 12.95 12.30 -0.75
N SER A 455 13.36 13.56 -0.55
CA SER A 455 13.69 14.48 -1.65
C SER A 455 15.00 14.15 -2.38
N LYS A 456 15.87 13.35 -1.76
CA LYS A 456 17.19 12.95 -2.26
C LYS A 456 17.46 11.48 -1.97
N GLY A 457 18.20 10.81 -2.85
CA GLY A 457 18.65 9.43 -2.65
C GLY A 457 17.62 8.33 -2.93
N LEU A 458 16.35 8.68 -3.17
CA LEU A 458 15.35 7.79 -3.74
C LEU A 458 14.87 8.32 -5.09
N TYR A 459 14.53 7.41 -6.00
CA TYR A 459 14.17 7.74 -7.36
C TYR A 459 12.89 7.01 -7.78
N ARG A 460 12.08 7.66 -8.62
CA ARG A 460 10.88 7.10 -9.26
C ARG A 460 11.07 6.96 -10.76
N SER A 461 10.21 6.19 -11.40
CA SER A 461 10.37 5.83 -12.82
C SER A 461 9.87 6.87 -13.81
N GLN A 462 8.92 7.74 -13.43
CA GLN A 462 8.33 8.76 -14.31
C GLN A 462 7.99 10.05 -13.56
N VAL A 463 7.86 11.15 -14.30
CA VAL A 463 7.45 12.45 -13.75
C VAL A 463 6.03 12.41 -13.16
N TYR A 464 5.13 11.69 -13.83
CA TYR A 464 3.73 11.54 -13.43
C TYR A 464 3.35 10.08 -13.20
N CYS A 465 2.64 9.84 -12.11
CA CYS A 465 2.05 8.57 -11.72
C CYS A 465 0.86 8.84 -10.79
N ILE A 466 -0.12 7.94 -10.71
CA ILE A 466 -1.14 8.01 -9.65
C ILE A 466 -0.49 7.97 -8.26
N MET A 467 0.67 7.31 -8.09
CA MET A 467 1.42 7.26 -6.81
C MET A 467 2.14 8.56 -6.42
N ILE A 468 2.04 9.64 -7.21
CA ILE A 468 2.57 10.97 -6.88
C ILE A 468 1.54 12.07 -7.14
N GLY A 469 0.92 12.01 -8.31
CA GLY A 469 0.09 13.06 -8.89
C GLY A 469 0.25 13.02 -10.40
N ASN A 470 -0.84 12.76 -11.12
CA ASN A 470 -0.83 12.68 -12.58
C ASN A 470 -2.02 13.46 -13.17
N PRO A 471 -1.79 14.49 -14.00
CA PRO A 471 -2.89 15.20 -14.67
C PRO A 471 -3.69 14.31 -15.64
N LYS A 472 -3.11 13.21 -16.11
CA LYS A 472 -3.75 12.21 -16.98
C LYS A 472 -4.43 11.08 -16.20
N ASN A 473 -4.33 11.05 -14.87
CA ASN A 473 -4.86 9.99 -14.02
C ASN A 473 -4.42 8.58 -14.45
N GLU A 474 -3.12 8.40 -14.60
CA GLU A 474 -2.53 7.15 -15.08
C GLU A 474 -1.41 6.67 -14.15
N PHE A 475 -1.31 5.37 -13.92
CA PHE A 475 -0.10 4.77 -13.37
C PHE A 475 1.08 4.95 -14.35
N CYS A 476 2.29 5.14 -13.81
CA CYS A 476 3.50 5.04 -14.61
C CYS A 476 3.69 3.59 -15.13
N ARG A 477 4.50 3.40 -16.17
CA ARG A 477 4.70 2.09 -16.81
C ARG A 477 5.22 1.03 -15.85
N VAL A 478 6.05 1.41 -14.88
CA VAL A 478 6.56 0.49 -13.85
C VAL A 478 5.44 0.06 -12.91
N CYS A 479 4.62 1.00 -12.43
CA CYS A 479 3.42 0.68 -11.64
C CYS A 479 2.43 -0.21 -12.42
N ARG A 480 2.18 0.09 -13.70
CA ARG A 480 1.31 -0.75 -14.55
C ARG A 480 1.83 -2.18 -14.66
N ARG A 481 3.15 -2.35 -14.85
CA ARG A 481 3.78 -3.68 -14.89
C ARG A 481 3.63 -4.41 -13.57
N ALA A 482 3.88 -3.74 -12.44
CA ALA A 482 3.75 -4.33 -11.11
C ALA A 482 2.31 -4.75 -10.81
N ILE A 483 1.32 -3.91 -11.12
CA ILE A 483 -0.10 -4.24 -10.99
C ILE A 483 -0.45 -5.44 -11.88
N ALA A 484 -0.04 -5.44 -13.15
CA ALA A 484 -0.31 -6.56 -14.07
C ALA A 484 0.28 -7.89 -13.55
N LEU A 485 1.48 -7.87 -12.96
CA LEU A 485 2.07 -9.05 -12.34
C LEU A 485 1.24 -9.59 -11.16
N MET A 486 0.63 -8.71 -10.35
CA MET A 486 -0.29 -9.14 -9.29
C MET A 486 -1.58 -9.71 -9.85
N ILE A 487 -2.15 -9.09 -10.89
CA ILE A 487 -3.34 -9.60 -11.57
C ILE A 487 -3.05 -11.00 -12.13
N ASP A 488 -1.93 -11.16 -12.84
CA ASP A 488 -1.50 -12.45 -13.38
C ASP A 488 -1.19 -13.47 -12.28
N PHE A 489 -0.76 -13.05 -11.09
CA PHE A 489 -0.48 -13.96 -9.98
C PHE A 489 -1.77 -14.58 -9.42
N TYR A 490 -2.79 -13.76 -9.20
CA TYR A 490 -4.07 -14.21 -8.65
C TYR A 490 -5.01 -14.84 -9.69
N SER A 491 -4.97 -14.43 -10.96
CA SER A 491 -5.92 -14.87 -12.01
C SER A 491 -5.36 -15.95 -12.97
N ARG A 492 -4.51 -16.82 -12.44
CA ARG A 492 -3.76 -17.85 -13.17
C ARG A 492 -4.42 -19.22 -13.17
#